data_AF-A0A955KWE0-F1
#
_entry.id   AF-A0A955KWE0-F1
#
_cell.length_a   1.000
_cell.length_b   1.000
_cell.length_c   1.000
_cell.angle_alpha   90.00
_cell.angle_beta   90.00
_cell.angle_gamma   90.00
#
_symmetry.space_group_name_H-M   'P 1'
#
loop_
_entity.id
_entity.type
_entity.pdbx_description
1 polymer ?
#
loop_
_entity_poly.entity_id
_entity_poly.type
_entity_poly.pdbx_seq_one_letter_code
_entity_poly.pdbx_strand_id
1 'polypeptide(L)'
;MDFLEGINTPDIKLFGLNTVFQLLFFVVLVGYVFYAFLLTLRVRILADTVSVKYSKIVKSVTIVHIVVALVGGFLALILILLA
;
A
#
# COMPACT_ATOMS: atom_id res chain seq x y z
N MET A 1 48.23 -21.88 -0.63
CA MET A 1 47.06 -22.02 0.27
C MET A 1 45.86 -21.43 -0.44
N ASP A 2 45.43 -22.09 -1.52
CA ASP A 2 44.54 -21.53 -2.56
C ASP A 2 43.18 -22.25 -2.63
N PHE A 3 42.86 -23.03 -1.60
CA PHE A 3 41.70 -23.94 -1.60
C PHE A 3 40.50 -23.39 -0.82
N LEU A 4 40.67 -22.26 -0.11
CA LEU A 4 39.63 -21.68 0.77
C LEU A 4 38.96 -20.43 0.19
N GLU A 5 39.45 -19.88 -0.93
CA GLU A 5 38.83 -18.71 -1.58
C GLU A 5 37.58 -19.06 -2.41
N GLY A 6 37.34 -20.35 -2.68
CA GLY A 6 36.21 -20.81 -3.51
C GLY A 6 34.99 -21.36 -2.76
N ILE A 7 35.00 -21.46 -1.42
CA ILE A 7 33.99 -22.22 -0.66
C ILE A 7 32.98 -21.37 0.13
N ASN A 8 33.10 -20.04 0.26
CA ASN A 8 32.11 -19.34 1.10
C ASN A 8 31.84 -17.85 0.85
N THR A 9 31.78 -17.42 -0.40
CA THR A 9 30.82 -16.35 -0.72
C THR A 9 29.67 -17.03 -1.46
N PRO A 10 28.56 -17.37 -0.77
CA PRO A 10 27.32 -17.53 -1.49
C PRO A 10 27.15 -16.23 -2.28
N ASP A 11 27.25 -16.33 -3.61
CA ASP A 11 26.88 -15.27 -4.52
C ASP A 11 25.37 -15.11 -4.33
N ILE A 12 24.97 -14.37 -3.29
CA ILE A 12 23.56 -14.00 -3.02
C ILE A 12 23.18 -12.93 -4.05
N LYS A 13 23.29 -13.28 -5.33
CA LYS A 13 22.54 -12.70 -6.44
C LYS A 13 21.15 -13.35 -6.55
N LEU A 14 20.67 -13.96 -5.47
CA LEU A 14 19.43 -14.74 -5.47
C LEU A 14 18.19 -13.86 -5.63
N PHE A 15 18.21 -12.61 -5.16
CA PHE A 15 17.25 -11.56 -5.49
C PHE A 15 17.92 -10.26 -5.00
N GLY A 16 18.14 -9.26 -5.86
CA GLY A 16 18.71 -8.00 -5.41
C GLY A 16 17.88 -7.46 -4.25
N LEU A 17 18.52 -7.00 -3.16
CA LEU A 17 17.84 -6.40 -2.01
C LEU A 17 16.77 -5.39 -2.45
N ASN A 18 17.07 -4.62 -3.51
CA ASN A 18 16.13 -3.68 -4.11
C ASN A 18 14.81 -4.34 -4.54
N THR A 19 14.86 -5.48 -5.24
CA THR A 19 13.67 -6.22 -5.69
C THR A 19 12.82 -6.74 -4.52
N VAL A 20 13.45 -7.16 -3.43
CA VAL A 20 12.73 -7.62 -2.22
C VAL A 20 12.00 -6.46 -1.56
N PHE A 21 12.65 -5.30 -1.41
CA PHE A 21 12.01 -4.10 -0.87
C PHE A 21 10.87 -3.61 -1.77
N GLN A 22 11.08 -3.59 -3.09
CA GLN A 22 10.08 -3.17 -4.07
C GLN A 22 8.83 -4.06 -4.00
N LEU A 23 9.02 -5.38 -3.88
CA LEU A 23 7.93 -6.34 -3.71
C LEU A 23 7.19 -6.14 -2.37
N LEU A 24 7.92 -5.94 -1.27
CA LEU A 24 7.32 -5.69 0.03
C LEU A 24 6.46 -4.42 0.02
N PHE A 25 6.98 -3.34 -0.56
CA PHE A 25 6.25 -2.08 -0.72
C PHE A 25 5.02 -2.25 -1.60
N PHE A 26 5.12 -3.02 -2.68
CA PHE A 26 3.98 -3.32 -3.54
C PHE A 26 2.85 -4.02 -2.77
N VAL A 27 3.18 -5.04 -1.96
CA VAL A 27 2.19 -5.75 -1.12
C VAL A 27 1.53 -4.80 -0.12
N VAL A 28 2.31 -3.94 0.54
CA VAL A 28 1.76 -2.95 1.48
C VAL A 28 0.83 -1.96 0.77
N LEU A 29 1.19 -1.51 -0.43
CA LEU A 29 0.40 -0.55 -1.21
C LEU A 29 -0.92 -1.17 -1.68
N VAL A 30 -0.89 -2.42 -2.18
CA VAL A 30 -2.11 -3.17 -2.52
C VAL A 30 -2.99 -3.35 -1.29
N GLY A 31 -2.40 -3.70 -0.14
CA GLY A 31 -3.10 -3.80 1.13
C GLY A 31 -3.74 -2.47 1.56
N TYR A 32 -3.04 -1.35 1.37
CA TYR A 32 -3.54 -0.01 1.67
C TYR A 32 -4.75 0.37 0.79
N VAL A 33 -4.67 0.13 -0.52
CA VAL A 33 -5.78 0.39 -1.45
C VAL A 33 -7.00 -0.46 -1.07
N PHE A 34 -6.80 -1.74 -0.78
CA PHE A 34 -7.87 -2.63 -0.35
C PHE A 34 -8.48 -2.19 0.98
N TYR A 35 -7.66 -1.77 1.95
CA TYR A 35 -8.11 -1.23 3.21
C TYR A 35 -8.93 0.06 3.03
N ALA A 36 -8.46 1.00 2.20
CA ALA A 36 -9.19 2.23 1.90
C ALA A 36 -10.55 1.96 1.24
N PHE A 37 -10.62 0.96 0.37
CA PHE A 37 -11.87 0.50 -0.24
C PHE A 37 -12.83 -0.09 0.81
N LEU A 38 -12.36 -0.99 1.68
CA LEU A 38 -13.18 -1.55 2.76
C LEU A 38 -13.65 -0.48 3.75
N LEU A 39 -12.79 0.47 4.10
CA LEU A 39 -13.13 1.59 4.97
C LEU A 39 -14.25 2.43 4.34
N THR A 40 -14.14 2.70 3.04
CA THR A 40 -15.17 3.42 2.27
C THR A 40 -16.51 2.71 2.32
N LEU A 41 -16.54 1.40 2.06
CA LEU A 41 -17.76 0.61 2.13
C LEU A 41 -18.35 0.62 3.54
N ARG A 42 -17.50 0.46 4.57
CA ARG A 42 -17.93 0.49 5.97
C ARG A 42 -18.56 1.84 6.32
N VAL A 43 -17.97 2.95 5.89
CA VAL A 43 -18.54 4.28 6.17
C VAL A 43 -19.82 4.51 5.37
N ARG A 44 -19.94 4.01 4.14
CA ARG A 44 -21.19 4.06 3.37
C ARG A 44 -22.31 3.28 4.07
N ILE A 45 -22.04 2.03 4.46
CA ILE A 45 -22.99 1.19 5.21
C ILE A 45 -23.39 1.88 6.51
N LEU A 46 -22.43 2.47 7.23
CA LEU A 46 -22.73 3.21 8.46
C LEU A 46 -23.61 4.42 8.17
N ALA A 47 -23.29 5.22 7.14
CA ALA A 47 -24.10 6.37 6.74
C ALA A 47 -25.54 6.00 6.34
N ASP A 48 -25.75 4.81 5.75
CA ASP A 48 -27.07 4.32 5.35
C ASP A 48 -27.85 3.68 6.52
N THR A 49 -27.17 3.16 7.55
CA THR A 49 -27.80 2.43 8.67
C THR A 49 -28.04 3.27 9.92
N VAL A 50 -27.19 4.27 10.21
CA VAL A 50 -27.42 5.19 11.33
C VAL A 50 -27.97 6.53 10.84
N SER A 51 -29.22 6.83 11.22
CA SER A 51 -29.91 8.10 11.02
C SER A 51 -29.32 9.21 11.91
N VAL A 52 -28.01 9.46 11.79
CA VAL A 52 -27.36 10.51 12.59
C VAL A 52 -27.53 11.86 11.91
N LYS A 53 -27.95 12.86 12.69
CA LYS A 53 -28.11 14.29 12.32
C LYS A 53 -26.88 14.91 11.61
N TYR A 54 -25.72 14.26 11.70
CA TYR A 54 -24.43 14.62 11.11
C TYR A 54 -24.10 13.91 9.77
N SER A 55 -25.07 13.24 9.13
CA SER A 55 -24.83 12.41 7.94
C SER A 55 -24.11 13.11 6.80
N LYS A 56 -24.31 14.43 6.60
CA LYS A 56 -23.66 15.19 5.53
C LYS A 56 -22.14 15.32 5.70
N ILE A 57 -21.65 15.57 6.91
CA ILE A 57 -20.21 15.77 7.17
C ILE A 57 -19.46 14.45 7.01
N VAL A 58 -20.01 13.35 7.54
CA VAL A 58 -19.41 12.02 7.41
C VAL A 58 -19.34 11.58 5.94
N LYS A 59 -20.38 11.87 5.15
CA LYS A 59 -20.40 11.59 3.70
C LYS A 59 -19.32 12.39 2.96
N SER A 60 -19.15 13.66 3.30
CA SER A 60 -18.12 14.52 2.71
C SER A 60 -16.70 14.07 3.05
N VAL A 61 -16.43 13.73 4.31
CA VAL A 61 -15.11 13.25 4.76
C VAL A 61 -14.74 11.93 4.06
N THR A 62 -15.71 11.05 3.83
CA THR A 62 -15.49 9.79 3.10
C THR A 62 -15.09 10.02 1.66
N ILE A 63 -15.74 10.97 0.98
CA ILE A 63 -15.39 11.36 -0.40
C ILE A 63 -13.97 11.92 -0.46
N VAL A 64 -13.61 12.81 0.47
CA VAL A 64 -12.24 13.35 0.53
C VAL A 64 -11.22 12.25 0.78
N HIS A 65 -11.52 11.31 1.69
CA HIS A 65 -10.62 10.19 2.00
C HIS A 65 -10.37 9.29 0.78
N ILE A 66 -11.39 9.00 -0.03
CA ILE A 66 -11.24 8.25 -1.28
C ILE A 66 -10.33 8.99 -2.26
N VAL A 67 -10.56 10.29 -2.46
CA VAL A 67 -9.76 11.09 -3.40
C VAL A 67 -8.31 11.14 -2.96
N VAL A 68 -8.05 11.36 -1.67
CA VAL A 68 -6.69 11.37 -1.10
C VAL A 68 -6.04 10.00 -1.18
N ALA A 69 -6.76 8.91 -0.88
CA ALA A 69 -6.22 7.55 -0.99
C ALA A 69 -5.90 7.19 -2.45
N LEU A 70 -6.70 7.65 -3.41
CA LEU A 70 -6.48 7.39 -4.83
C LEU A 70 -5.26 8.18 -5.36
N VAL A 71 -5.19 9.47 -5.08
CA VAL A 71 -4.05 10.32 -5.47
C VAL A 71 -2.76 9.86 -4.77
N GLY A 72 -2.84 9.53 -3.49
CA GLY A 72 -1.72 8.97 -2.72
C GLY A 72 -1.25 7.63 -3.26
N GLY A 73 -2.17 6.74 -3.65
CA GLY A 73 -1.85 5.47 -4.29
C GLY A 73 -1.14 5.63 -5.64
N PHE A 74 -1.61 6.56 -6.49
CA PHE A 74 -0.95 6.88 -7.75
C PHE A 74 0.45 7.46 -7.55
N LEU A 75 0.62 8.40 -6.62
CA LEU A 75 1.93 8.95 -6.26
C LEU A 75 2.89 7.87 -5.75
N ALA A 76 2.41 6.98 -4.88
CA ALA A 76 3.22 5.90 -4.33
C ALA A 76 3.62 4.87 -5.41
N LEU A 77 2.76 4.57 -6.38
CA LEU A 77 3.11 3.72 -7.53
C LEU A 77 4.22 4.35 -8.39
N ILE A 78 4.13 5.65 -8.68
CA ILE A 78 5.15 6.37 -9.46
C ILE A 78 6.49 6.36 -8.70
N LEU A 79 6.47 6.57 -7.39
CA LEU A 79 7.66 6.53 -6.54
C LEU A 79 8.34 5.16 -6.53
N ILE A 80 7.57 4.08 -6.41
CA ILE A 80 8.08 2.71 -6.41
C ILE A 80 8.66 2.32 -7.79
N LEU A 81 8.07 2.82 -8.88
CA LEU A 81 8.54 2.54 -10.24
C LEU A 81 9.80 3.34 -10.60
N LEU A 82 9.95 4.55 -10.03
CA LEU A 82 11.11 5.42 -10.24
C LEU A 82 12.34 5.01 -9.40
N ALA A 83 12.10 4.40 -8.23
CA ALA A 83 13.13 3.93 -7.30
C ALA A 83 13.72 2.57 -7.71
#